data_AF-A0A954LEB1-F1
#
_entry.id   AF-A0A954LEB1-F1
#
_cell.length_a   1.000
_cell.length_b   1.000
_cell.length_c   1.000
_cell.angle_alpha   90.00
_cell.angle_beta   90.00
_cell.angle_gamma   90.00
#
_symmetry.space_group_name_H-M   'P 1'
#
loop_
_entity.id
_entity.type
_entity.pdbx_description
1 polymer ?
#
loop_
_entity_poly.entity_id
_entity_poly.type
_entity_poly.pdbx_seq_one_letter_code
_entity_poly.pdbx_strand_id
1 'polypeptide(L)'
;MKINTNTNPYEPPSARPDSSLSDDAGPFTEIRHQAHVALVTSLWVLVLPALCNVVCFCNPPQKVTRPLPQHLMVANGIGFVAVVFVIRFAGLRLLESLVVVLHAAFASRSRRSEWQRHLYEILRRMPGFAVAGACLWFVWVSAIYYFRLDFFVVSIPVGIAAHLLAAGLYIPLAYRWYRLERR
;
A
#
# COMPACT_ATOMS: atom_id res chain seq x y z
N MET A 1 -47.61 29.61 32.90
CA MET A 1 -47.68 28.72 31.71
C MET A 1 -47.20 29.54 30.51
N LYS A 2 -45.93 29.39 30.10
CA LYS A 2 -45.35 30.16 28.99
C LYS A 2 -45.42 29.30 27.73
N ILE A 3 -46.21 29.74 26.75
CA ILE A 3 -46.26 29.13 25.43
C ILE A 3 -45.02 29.59 24.67
N ASN A 4 -44.14 28.64 24.33
CA ASN A 4 -42.94 28.89 23.54
C ASN A 4 -43.37 29.07 22.07
N THR A 5 -43.54 30.31 21.62
CA THR A 5 -43.95 30.67 20.25
C THR A 5 -42.74 30.85 19.34
N ASN A 6 -41.93 29.81 19.15
CA ASN A 6 -40.83 29.88 18.17
C ASN A 6 -40.64 28.58 17.40
N THR A 7 -41.71 28.13 16.75
CA THR A 7 -41.67 27.09 15.72
C THR A 7 -42.18 27.71 14.43
N ASN A 8 -41.27 27.97 13.49
CA ASN A 8 -41.60 28.42 12.15
C ASN A 8 -42.35 27.28 11.42
N PRO A 9 -43.62 27.45 11.04
CA PRO A 9 -44.42 26.38 10.44
C PRO A 9 -44.00 26.04 8.99
N TYR A 10 -43.08 26.81 8.40
CA TYR A 10 -42.56 26.59 7.04
C TYR A 10 -41.17 25.93 7.02
N GLU A 11 -40.68 25.43 8.17
CA GLU A 11 -39.39 24.78 8.23
C GLU A 11 -39.44 23.41 7.51
N PRO A 12 -38.63 23.18 6.46
CA PRO A 12 -38.64 21.93 5.71
C PRO A 12 -38.18 20.77 6.61
N PRO A 13 -38.69 19.54 6.43
CA PRO A 13 -38.38 18.38 7.30
C PRO A 13 -36.88 18.02 7.37
N SER A 14 -36.04 18.63 6.54
CA SER A 14 -34.59 18.42 6.46
C SER A 14 -33.76 19.33 7.40
N ALA A 15 -34.38 20.23 8.16
CA ALA A 15 -33.67 21.18 9.03
C ALA A 15 -33.62 20.74 10.51
N ARG A 16 -34.03 19.50 10.84
CA ARG A 16 -33.56 18.89 12.09
C ARG A 16 -32.12 18.45 11.88
N PRO A 17 -31.13 19.06 12.55
CA PRO A 17 -29.82 18.45 12.62
C PRO A 17 -29.98 17.25 13.55
N ASP A 18 -30.22 16.08 12.98
CA ASP A 18 -29.89 14.82 13.66
C ASP A 18 -28.37 14.80 13.82
N SER A 19 -27.91 15.43 14.91
CA SER A 19 -26.51 15.60 15.32
C SER A 19 -25.84 14.30 15.75
N SER A 20 -26.37 13.15 15.34
CA SER A 20 -25.84 11.82 15.63
C SER A 20 -25.29 11.09 14.39
N LEU A 21 -25.42 11.68 13.19
CA LEU A 21 -24.99 11.05 11.92
C LEU A 21 -23.74 11.67 11.27
N SER A 22 -23.22 12.79 11.80
CA SER A 22 -22.07 13.50 11.23
C SER A 22 -20.71 13.13 11.85
N ASP A 23 -20.68 12.50 13.02
CA ASP A 23 -19.42 12.24 13.74
C ASP A 23 -18.69 10.96 13.30
N ASP A 24 -19.36 10.02 12.62
CA ASP A 24 -18.74 8.75 12.18
C ASP A 24 -18.03 8.82 10.81
N ALA A 25 -18.33 9.83 9.98
CA ALA A 25 -17.70 9.99 8.66
C ALA A 25 -16.26 10.56 8.75
N GLY A 26 -16.01 11.40 9.76
CA GLY A 26 -14.70 11.99 10.04
C GLY A 26 -13.58 10.97 10.30
N PRO A 27 -13.73 10.04 11.27
CA PRO A 27 -12.67 9.11 11.65
C PRO A 27 -12.32 8.10 10.54
N PHE A 28 -13.28 7.68 9.71
CA PHE A 28 -13.01 6.78 8.59
C PHE A 28 -12.28 7.48 7.44
N THR A 29 -12.62 8.74 7.17
CA THR A 29 -11.94 9.56 6.15
C THR A 29 -10.49 9.84 6.52
N GLU A 30 -10.25 10.14 7.80
CA GLU A 30 -8.91 10.41 8.33
C GLU A 30 -7.99 9.17 8.26
N ILE A 31 -8.46 8.00 8.72
CA ILE A 31 -7.63 6.79 8.66
C ILE A 31 -7.31 6.37 7.22
N ARG A 32 -8.26 6.59 6.29
CA ARG A 32 -8.06 6.36 4.86
C ARG A 32 -7.01 7.30 4.28
N HIS A 33 -7.05 8.57 4.66
CA HIS A 33 -6.04 9.55 4.25
C HIS A 33 -4.65 9.16 4.75
N GLN A 34 -4.53 8.79 6.04
CA GLN A 34 -3.28 8.31 6.62
C GLN A 34 -2.74 7.05 5.92
N ALA A 35 -3.61 6.11 5.55
CA ALA A 35 -3.23 4.93 4.79
C ALA A 35 -2.72 5.29 3.38
N HIS A 36 -3.34 6.26 2.71
CA HIS A 36 -2.86 6.75 1.41
C HIS A 36 -1.48 7.39 1.53
N VAL A 37 -1.29 8.28 2.50
CA VAL A 37 0.01 8.90 2.77
C VAL A 37 1.06 7.83 3.05
N ALA A 38 0.76 6.86 3.92
CA ALA A 38 1.67 5.77 4.24
C ALA A 38 2.05 4.92 3.01
N LEU A 39 1.10 4.59 2.14
CA LEU A 39 1.36 3.88 0.88
C LEU A 39 2.31 4.68 -0.02
N VAL A 40 2.05 5.98 -0.17
CA VAL A 40 2.83 6.88 -1.03
C VAL A 40 4.23 7.09 -0.48
N THR A 41 4.37 7.29 0.84
CA THR A 41 5.68 7.36 1.50
C THR A 41 6.46 6.07 1.29
N SER A 42 5.81 4.91 1.45
CA SER A 42 6.43 3.60 1.22
C SER A 42 6.93 3.45 -0.22
N LEU A 43 6.13 3.90 -1.20
CA LEU A 43 6.53 3.94 -2.60
C LEU A 43 7.81 4.75 -2.80
N TRP A 44 7.87 5.98 -2.26
CA TRP A 44 9.05 6.83 -2.41
C TRP A 44 10.31 6.26 -1.75
N VAL A 45 10.17 5.61 -0.60
CA VAL A 45 11.28 4.90 0.06
C VAL A 45 11.84 3.80 -0.85
N LEU A 46 10.98 3.05 -1.54
CA LEU A 46 11.38 1.95 -2.43
C LEU A 46 11.85 2.42 -3.81
N VAL A 47 11.42 3.61 -4.26
CA VAL A 47 11.89 4.20 -5.53
C VAL A 47 13.40 4.44 -5.51
N LEU A 48 13.97 4.85 -4.37
CA LEU A 48 15.40 5.13 -4.27
C LEU A 48 16.31 3.92 -4.60
N PRO A 49 16.19 2.75 -3.94
CA PRO A 49 16.96 1.57 -4.31
C PRO A 49 16.60 1.05 -5.70
N ALA A 50 15.36 1.23 -6.17
CA ALA A 50 14.97 0.85 -7.52
C ALA A 50 15.70 1.67 -8.59
N LEU A 51 15.82 3.00 -8.40
CA LEU A 51 16.60 3.86 -9.28
C LEU A 51 18.08 3.48 -9.27
N CYS A 52 18.65 3.21 -8.09
CA CYS A 52 20.03 2.72 -7.98
C CYS A 52 20.22 1.43 -8.78
N ASN A 53 19.32 0.46 -8.63
CA ASN A 53 19.34 -0.79 -9.39
C ASN A 53 19.26 -0.54 -10.91
N VAL A 54 18.38 0.35 -11.37
CA VAL A 54 18.27 0.72 -12.80
C VAL A 54 19.58 1.33 -13.30
N VAL A 55 20.20 2.23 -12.54
CA VAL A 55 21.49 2.84 -12.91
C VAL A 55 22.59 1.78 -13.00
N CYS A 56 22.71 0.90 -12.01
CA CYS A 56 23.68 -0.20 -12.02
C CYS A 56 23.42 -1.19 -13.16
N PHE A 57 22.17 -1.44 -13.51
CA PHE A 57 21.80 -2.33 -14.60
C PHE A 57 22.10 -1.72 -15.97
N CYS A 58 21.82 -0.42 -16.17
CA CYS A 58 22.10 0.31 -17.41
C CYS A 58 23.58 0.62 -17.60
N ASN A 59 24.30 0.87 -16.51
CA ASN A 59 25.73 1.19 -16.48
C ASN A 59 26.43 0.20 -15.55
N PRO A 60 26.49 -1.09 -15.94
CA PRO A 60 27.14 -2.08 -15.11
C PRO A 60 28.60 -1.67 -14.90
N PRO A 61 29.12 -1.73 -13.66
CA PRO A 61 30.51 -1.39 -13.36
C PRO A 61 31.52 -2.33 -14.04
N GLN A 62 31.06 -3.30 -14.84
CA GLN A 62 31.87 -4.21 -15.63
C GLN A 62 31.34 -4.30 -17.07
N LYS A 63 32.24 -4.64 -18.01
CA LYS A 63 31.86 -4.95 -19.41
C LYS A 63 31.06 -6.26 -19.43
N VAL A 64 29.74 -6.15 -19.44
CA VAL A 64 28.84 -7.30 -19.68
C VAL A 64 29.11 -7.79 -21.11
N THR A 65 29.34 -9.09 -21.27
CA THR A 65 29.66 -9.74 -22.54
C THR A 65 28.57 -9.58 -23.61
N ARG A 66 27.34 -9.24 -23.19
CA ARG A 66 26.22 -8.90 -24.07
C ARG A 66 25.42 -7.75 -23.47
N PRO A 67 25.50 -6.52 -24.01
CA PRO A 67 24.64 -5.44 -23.56
C PRO A 67 23.17 -5.82 -23.81
N LEU A 68 22.29 -5.46 -22.89
CA LEU A 68 20.86 -5.64 -23.10
C LEU A 68 20.42 -4.81 -24.32
N PRO A 69 19.56 -5.32 -25.20
CA PRO A 69 19.00 -4.52 -26.28
C PRO A 69 18.36 -3.23 -25.76
N GLN A 70 18.66 -2.11 -26.41
CA GLN A 70 18.19 -0.77 -25.99
C GLN A 70 16.67 -0.69 -25.82
N HIS A 71 15.90 -1.38 -26.67
CA HIS A 71 14.44 -1.39 -26.59
C HIS A 71 13.92 -2.03 -25.29
N LEU A 72 14.60 -3.05 -24.75
CA LEU A 72 14.23 -3.67 -23.49
C LEU A 72 14.52 -2.75 -22.30
N MET A 73 15.61 -1.98 -22.36
CA MET A 73 15.93 -0.99 -21.34
C MET A 73 14.89 0.13 -21.30
N VAL A 74 14.49 0.64 -22.46
CA VAL A 74 13.44 1.66 -22.59
C VAL A 74 12.11 1.11 -22.09
N ALA A 75 11.73 -0.11 -22.50
CA ALA A 75 10.50 -0.76 -22.04
C ALA A 75 10.47 -0.94 -20.51
N ASN A 76 11.59 -1.36 -19.91
CA ASN A 76 11.70 -1.48 -18.45
C ASN A 76 11.56 -0.12 -17.74
N GLY A 77 12.18 0.93 -18.28
CA GLY A 77 12.05 2.30 -17.75
C GLY A 77 10.61 2.82 -17.80
N ILE A 78 9.93 2.64 -18.94
CA ILE A 78 8.52 2.99 -19.11
C ILE A 78 7.65 2.20 -18.11
N GLY A 79 7.89 0.89 -18.00
CA GLY A 79 7.18 0.01 -17.06
C GLY A 79 7.35 0.45 -15.62
N PHE A 80 8.58 0.79 -15.20
CA PHE A 80 8.88 1.30 -13.87
C PHE A 80 8.09 2.59 -13.57
N VAL A 81 8.16 3.57 -14.47
CA VAL A 81 7.42 4.84 -14.32
C VAL A 81 5.91 4.58 -14.26
N ALA A 82 5.37 3.76 -15.18
CA ALA A 82 3.96 3.41 -15.20
C ALA A 82 3.49 2.79 -13.87
N VAL A 83 4.27 1.85 -13.30
CA VAL A 83 3.95 1.22 -12.01
C VAL A 83 3.96 2.24 -10.87
N VAL A 84 4.96 3.13 -10.81
CA VAL A 84 5.02 4.20 -9.80
C VAL A 84 3.77 5.10 -9.90
N PHE A 85 3.38 5.50 -11.11
CA PHE A 85 2.18 6.30 -11.33
C PHE A 85 0.90 5.55 -10.90
N VAL A 86 0.75 4.29 -11.30
CA VAL A 86 -0.40 3.46 -10.91
C VAL A 86 -0.50 3.34 -9.40
N ILE A 87 0.59 3.04 -8.68
CA ILE A 87 0.56 2.92 -7.23
C ILE A 87 0.23 4.28 -6.58
N ARG A 88 0.84 5.38 -7.06
CA ARG A 88 0.66 6.72 -6.50
C ARG A 88 -0.80 7.20 -6.56
N PHE A 89 -1.45 7.01 -7.71
CA PHE A 89 -2.77 7.57 -7.99
C PHE A 89 -3.91 6.57 -7.79
N ALA A 90 -3.69 5.29 -8.09
CA ALA A 90 -4.72 4.26 -8.05
C ALA A 90 -4.44 3.16 -7.00
N GLY A 91 -3.24 3.09 -6.42
CA GLY A 91 -2.85 1.97 -5.54
C GLY A 91 -3.81 1.71 -4.38
N LEU A 92 -4.21 2.74 -3.64
CA LEU A 92 -5.18 2.57 -2.55
C LEU A 92 -6.56 2.13 -3.07
N ARG A 93 -7.03 2.70 -4.19
CA ARG A 93 -8.32 2.31 -4.80
C ARG A 93 -8.29 0.86 -5.26
N LEU A 94 -7.19 0.39 -5.84
CA LEU A 94 -7.02 -1.00 -6.25
C LEU A 94 -7.07 -1.96 -5.05
N LEU A 95 -6.41 -1.60 -3.95
CA LEU A 95 -6.47 -2.39 -2.70
C LEU A 95 -7.89 -2.39 -2.11
N GLU A 96 -8.57 -1.24 -2.10
CA GLU A 96 -9.97 -1.14 -1.67
C GLU A 96 -10.88 -2.03 -2.53
N SER A 97 -10.72 -2.00 -3.86
CA SER A 97 -11.45 -2.87 -4.79
C SER A 97 -11.18 -4.35 -4.56
N LEU A 98 -9.91 -4.72 -4.33
CA LEU A 98 -9.56 -6.09 -3.99
C LEU A 98 -10.26 -6.55 -2.70
N VAL A 99 -10.32 -5.68 -1.68
CA VAL A 99 -11.07 -5.98 -0.45
C VAL A 99 -12.55 -6.19 -0.73
N VAL A 100 -13.18 -5.45 -1.66
CA VAL A 100 -14.58 -5.69 -2.05
C VAL A 100 -14.76 -7.08 -2.61
N VAL A 101 -13.89 -7.48 -3.56
CA VAL A 101 -13.96 -8.79 -4.21
C VAL A 101 -13.76 -9.91 -3.20
N LEU A 102 -12.76 -9.78 -2.33
CA LEU A 102 -12.48 -10.77 -1.29
C LEU A 102 -13.61 -10.84 -0.25
N HIS A 103 -14.14 -9.71 0.19
CA HIS A 103 -15.27 -9.67 1.13
C HIS A 103 -16.50 -10.33 0.50
N ALA A 104 -16.83 -10.03 -0.76
CA ALA A 104 -17.95 -10.65 -1.45
C ALA A 104 -17.81 -12.18 -1.59
N ALA A 105 -16.58 -12.69 -1.73
CA ALA A 105 -16.32 -14.12 -1.88
C ALA A 105 -16.27 -14.88 -0.54
N PHE A 106 -15.77 -14.26 0.52
CA PHE A 106 -15.41 -14.96 1.75
C PHE A 106 -16.16 -14.50 3.01
N ALA A 107 -16.75 -13.30 2.99
CA ALA A 107 -17.43 -12.77 4.16
C ALA A 107 -18.88 -13.26 4.23
N SER A 108 -19.30 -13.62 5.43
CA SER A 108 -20.65 -14.11 5.73
C SER A 108 -21.32 -13.30 6.83
N ARG A 109 -20.55 -12.76 7.78
CA ARG A 109 -21.07 -12.10 8.99
C ARG A 109 -20.62 -10.66 9.14
N SER A 110 -19.40 -10.35 8.73
CA SER A 110 -18.81 -9.03 9.00
C SER A 110 -19.17 -8.02 7.92
N ARG A 111 -19.05 -6.72 8.26
CA ARG A 111 -19.32 -5.63 7.32
C ARG A 111 -18.06 -5.30 6.51
N ARG A 112 -18.25 -4.92 5.25
CA ARG A 112 -17.16 -4.49 4.35
C ARG A 112 -16.33 -3.35 4.95
N SER A 113 -16.96 -2.40 5.63
CA SER A 113 -16.27 -1.26 6.26
C SER A 113 -15.27 -1.70 7.33
N GLU A 114 -15.51 -2.82 8.01
CA GLU A 114 -14.59 -3.39 9.01
C GLU A 114 -13.36 -4.00 8.33
N TRP A 115 -13.54 -4.68 7.20
CA TRP A 115 -12.43 -5.20 6.41
C TRP A 115 -11.53 -4.08 5.88
N GLN A 116 -12.15 -3.01 5.34
CA GLN A 116 -11.43 -1.84 4.86
C GLN A 116 -10.71 -1.10 5.98
N ARG A 117 -11.32 -0.98 7.16
CA ARG A 117 -10.68 -0.38 8.33
C ARG A 117 -9.39 -1.12 8.70
N HIS A 118 -9.42 -2.45 8.75
CA HIS A 118 -8.21 -3.24 9.02
C HIS A 118 -7.16 -3.16 7.92
N LEU A 119 -7.56 -3.05 6.65
CA LEU A 119 -6.63 -2.74 5.56
C LEU A 119 -5.89 -1.44 5.87
N TYR A 120 -6.62 -0.35 6.15
CA TYR A 120 -6.00 0.96 6.41
C TYR A 120 -5.07 0.94 7.63
N GLU A 121 -5.46 0.25 8.71
CA GLU A 121 -4.63 0.07 9.91
C GLU A 121 -3.30 -0.63 9.60
N ILE A 122 -3.31 -1.63 8.71
CA ILE A 122 -2.09 -2.33 8.28
C ILE A 122 -1.27 -1.44 7.34
N LEU A 123 -1.91 -0.73 6.41
CA LEU A 123 -1.22 0.17 5.47
C LEU A 123 -0.43 1.28 6.19
N ARG A 124 -0.92 1.76 7.33
CA ARG A 124 -0.19 2.73 8.18
C ARG A 124 1.19 2.22 8.65
N ARG A 125 1.40 0.91 8.69
CA ARG A 125 2.68 0.29 9.07
C ARG A 125 3.62 0.11 7.88
N MET A 126 3.13 0.20 6.64
CA MET A 126 3.93 -0.03 5.44
C MET A 126 5.24 0.76 5.39
N PRO A 127 5.33 2.04 5.82
CA PRO A 127 6.59 2.78 5.73
C PRO A 127 7.75 2.08 6.45
N GLY A 128 7.51 1.49 7.62
CA GLY A 128 8.53 0.74 8.34
C GLY A 128 9.00 -0.51 7.57
N PHE A 129 8.05 -1.24 6.99
CA PHE A 129 8.36 -2.40 6.13
C PHE A 129 9.06 -1.98 4.84
N ALA A 130 8.70 -0.83 4.26
CA ALA A 130 9.33 -0.29 3.06
C ALA A 130 10.79 0.09 3.32
N VAL A 131 11.10 0.66 4.49
CA VAL A 131 12.51 0.94 4.89
C VAL A 131 13.30 -0.35 5.00
N ALA A 132 12.80 -1.36 5.72
CA ALA A 132 13.46 -2.66 5.82
C ALA A 132 13.65 -3.33 4.44
N GLY A 133 12.63 -3.24 3.57
CA GLY A 133 12.69 -3.74 2.21
C GLY A 133 13.71 -2.98 1.36
N ALA A 134 13.80 -1.66 1.50
CA ALA A 134 14.79 -0.82 0.83
C ALA A 134 16.22 -1.19 1.28
N CYS A 135 16.43 -1.46 2.57
CA CYS A 135 17.71 -1.95 3.08
C CYS A 135 18.08 -3.30 2.48
N LEU A 136 17.16 -4.28 2.47
CA LEU A 136 17.38 -5.60 1.85
C LEU A 136 17.71 -5.46 0.35
N TRP A 137 16.99 -4.60 -0.35
CA TRP A 137 17.24 -4.35 -1.77
C TRP A 137 18.60 -3.69 -1.99
N PHE A 138 18.97 -2.70 -1.18
CA PHE A 138 20.29 -2.06 -1.26
C PHE A 138 21.43 -3.05 -0.99
N VAL A 139 21.27 -3.94 0.00
CA VAL A 139 22.22 -5.04 0.24
C VAL A 139 22.34 -5.93 -0.99
N TRP A 140 21.21 -6.30 -1.61
CA TRP A 140 21.20 -7.11 -2.83
C TRP A 140 21.93 -6.42 -3.99
N VAL A 141 21.60 -5.16 -4.30
CA VAL A 141 22.27 -4.37 -5.35
C VAL A 141 23.76 -4.30 -5.07
N SER A 142 24.13 -4.04 -3.82
CA SER A 142 25.55 -3.88 -3.47
C SER A 142 26.33 -5.18 -3.60
N ALA A 143 25.77 -6.27 -3.11
CA ALA A 143 26.35 -7.60 -3.18
C ALA A 143 26.60 -8.04 -4.63
N ILE A 144 25.65 -7.78 -5.53
CA ILE A 144 25.74 -8.16 -6.94
C ILE A 144 26.68 -7.25 -7.72
N TYR A 145 26.46 -5.94 -7.70
CA TYR A 145 27.15 -5.03 -8.61
C TYR A 145 28.52 -4.55 -8.08
N TYR A 146 28.70 -4.41 -6.77
CA TYR A 146 29.95 -3.92 -6.19
C TYR A 146 30.82 -5.06 -5.63
N PHE A 147 30.25 -5.97 -4.85
CA PHE A 147 31.00 -7.08 -4.24
C PHE A 147 31.13 -8.31 -5.14
N ARG A 148 30.41 -8.37 -6.27
CA ARG A 148 30.52 -9.43 -7.29
C ARG A 148 30.22 -10.83 -6.75
N LEU A 149 29.32 -10.91 -5.78
CA LEU A 149 28.86 -12.19 -5.26
C LEU A 149 27.97 -12.88 -6.29
N ASP A 150 27.93 -14.22 -6.24
CA ASP A 150 27.09 -15.01 -7.12
C ASP A 150 25.61 -14.64 -6.96
N PHE A 151 24.91 -14.58 -8.11
CA PHE A 151 23.51 -14.15 -8.15
C PHE A 151 22.62 -15.01 -7.27
N PHE A 152 22.75 -16.33 -7.33
CA PHE A 152 21.88 -17.24 -6.57
C PHE A 152 22.21 -17.21 -5.08
N VAL A 153 23.50 -17.13 -4.74
CA VAL A 153 23.98 -17.04 -3.35
C VAL A 153 23.39 -15.83 -2.63
N VAL A 154 23.23 -14.68 -3.32
CA VAL A 154 22.66 -13.47 -2.71
C VAL A 154 21.13 -13.43 -2.86
N SER A 155 20.61 -13.74 -4.04
CA SER A 155 19.20 -13.53 -4.37
C SER A 155 18.27 -14.46 -3.59
N ILE A 156 18.68 -15.69 -3.31
CA ILE A 156 17.86 -16.64 -2.53
C ILE A 156 17.64 -16.14 -1.10
N PRO A 157 18.68 -15.89 -0.27
CA PRO A 157 18.46 -15.47 1.11
C PRO A 157 17.80 -14.09 1.20
N VAL A 158 18.19 -13.12 0.36
CA VAL A 158 17.53 -11.81 0.35
C VAL A 158 16.08 -11.92 -0.12
N GLY A 159 15.83 -12.77 -1.12
CA GLY A 159 14.49 -13.07 -1.61
C GLY A 159 13.60 -13.66 -0.51
N ILE A 160 14.09 -14.67 0.23
CA ILE A 160 13.39 -15.24 1.38
C ILE A 160 13.08 -14.16 2.42
N ALA A 161 14.08 -13.36 2.81
CA ALA A 161 13.90 -12.29 3.78
C ALA A 161 12.84 -11.26 3.33
N ALA A 162 12.85 -10.88 2.04
CA ALA A 162 11.87 -9.95 1.47
C ALA A 162 10.45 -10.54 1.46
N HIS A 163 10.28 -11.83 1.16
CA HIS A 163 8.98 -12.50 1.21
C HIS A 163 8.44 -12.59 2.64
N LEU A 164 9.30 -12.93 3.61
CA LEU A 164 8.93 -12.95 5.03
C LEU A 164 8.55 -11.54 5.53
N LEU A 165 9.28 -10.52 5.09
CA LEU A 165 8.96 -9.13 5.40
C LEU A 165 7.58 -8.74 4.85
N ALA A 166 7.29 -9.05 3.59
CA ALA A 166 5.97 -8.82 2.99
C ALA A 166 4.87 -9.61 3.73
N ALA A 167 5.15 -10.84 4.13
CA ALA A 167 4.23 -11.68 4.92
C ALA A 167 3.84 -11.04 6.25
N GLY A 168 4.76 -10.27 6.86
CA GLY A 168 4.48 -9.48 8.05
C GLY A 168 3.37 -8.42 7.87
N LEU A 169 3.00 -8.06 6.65
CA LEU A 169 1.85 -7.19 6.36
C LEU A 169 0.57 -7.98 6.07
N TYR A 170 0.62 -8.93 5.13
CA TYR A 170 -0.61 -9.59 4.67
C TYR A 170 -1.10 -10.72 5.59
N ILE A 171 -0.22 -11.41 6.34
CA ILE A 171 -0.65 -12.45 7.29
C ILE A 171 -1.47 -11.84 8.44
N PRO A 172 -1.01 -10.77 9.12
CA PRO A 172 -1.82 -10.15 10.17
C PRO A 172 -3.14 -9.58 9.65
N LEU A 173 -3.17 -9.07 8.42
CA LEU A 173 -4.39 -8.58 7.78
C LEU A 173 -5.40 -9.73 7.56
N ALA A 174 -4.96 -10.80 6.91
CA ALA A 174 -5.80 -11.98 6.68
C ALA A 174 -6.30 -12.60 7.98
N TYR A 175 -5.43 -12.68 9.00
CA TYR A 175 -5.81 -13.17 10.32
C TYR A 175 -6.90 -12.31 10.99
N ARG A 176 -6.82 -10.98 10.86
CA ARG A 176 -7.86 -10.08 11.38
C ARG A 176 -9.20 -10.27 10.67
N TRP A 177 -9.20 -10.37 9.34
CA TRP A 177 -10.43 -10.65 8.57
C TRP A 177 -11.03 -12.01 8.94
N TYR A 178 -10.21 -13.05 9.04
CA TYR A 178 -10.66 -14.36 9.50
C TYR A 178 -11.28 -14.31 10.91
N ARG A 179 -10.67 -13.55 11.82
CA ARG A 179 -11.22 -13.37 13.18
C ARG A 179 -12.54 -12.60 13.20
N LEU A 180 -12.76 -11.66 12.27
CA LEU A 180 -14.05 -10.97 12.15
C LEU A 180 -15.17 -11.95 11.77
N GLU A 181 -14.90 -12.90 10.87
CA GLU A 181 -15.90 -13.89 10.44
C GLU A 181 -16.21 -14.96 11.50
N ARG A 182 -15.35 -15.11 12.52
CA ARG A 182 -15.55 -16.05 13.62
C ARG A 182 -16.21 -15.47 14.86
N ARG A 183 -16.43 -14.16 14.89
CA ARG A 183 -17.26 -13.54 15.92
C ARG A 183 -18.74 -13.75 15.60
#